data_AF-A0A946M5W9-F1
#
_entry.id   AF-A0A946M5W9-F1
#
_cell.length_a   1.000
_cell.length_b   1.000
_cell.length_c   1.000
_cell.angle_alpha   90.00
_cell.angle_beta   90.00
_cell.angle_gamma   90.00
#
_symmetry.space_group_name_H-M   'P 1'
#
loop_
_entity.id
_entity.type
_entity.pdbx_description
1 polymer ?
#
loop_
_entity_poly.entity_id
_entity_poly.type
_entity_poly.pdbx_seq_one_letter_code
_entity_poly.pdbx_strand_id
1 'polypeptide(L)' 'MKASIRSKVEYPFRIIKWQFGFTKVRYRGMSKNNNHLQTMFALANIYMNRGKLA' A
#
# COMPACT_ATOMS: atom_id res chain seq x y z
N MET A 1 3.62 -12.71 -20.21
CA MET A 1 2.58 -13.03 -19.21
C MET A 1 2.98 -12.73 -17.76
N LYS A 2 4.16 -13.14 -17.27
CA LYS A 2 4.60 -12.86 -15.88
C LYS A 2 4.66 -11.36 -15.51
N ALA A 3 5.04 -10.50 -16.44
CA ALA A 3 5.18 -9.06 -16.19
C ALA A 3 3.86 -8.36 -15.81
N SER A 4 2.74 -8.74 -16.44
CA SER A 4 1.42 -8.15 -16.16
C SER A 4 0.86 -8.53 -14.79
N ILE A 5 1.27 -9.68 -14.26
CA ILE A 5 0.93 -10.10 -12.89
C ILE A 5 1.76 -9.29 -11.89
N ARG A 6 3.06 -9.12 -12.17
CA ARG A 6 3.96 -8.32 -11.34
C ARG A 6 3.52 -6.87 -11.23
N SER A 7 3.12 -6.25 -12.35
CA SER A 7 2.70 -4.84 -12.35
C SER A 7 1.49 -4.58 -11.47
N LYS A 8 0.50 -5.50 -11.44
CA LYS A 8 -0.68 -5.41 -10.56
C LYS A 8 -0.32 -5.42 -9.08
N VAL A 9 0.72 -6.16 -8.70
CA VAL A 9 1.19 -6.25 -7.30
C VAL A 9 2.11 -5.09 -6.96
N GLU A 10 3.06 -4.75 -7.85
CA GLU A 10 4.05 -3.69 -7.62
C GLU A 10 3.40 -2.30 -7.52
N TYR A 11 2.26 -2.06 -8.18
CA TYR A 11 1.55 -0.79 -8.17
C TYR A 11 1.06 -0.33 -6.78
N PRO A 12 0.29 -1.11 -6.00
CA PRO A 12 -0.09 -0.73 -4.64
C PRO A 12 1.11 -0.57 -3.70
N PHE A 13 2.16 -1.39 -3.86
CA PHE A 13 3.41 -1.20 -3.09
C PHE A 13 4.10 0.12 -3.41
N ARG A 14 4.08 0.56 -4.67
CA ARG A 14 4.61 1.86 -5.07
C ARG A 14 3.82 2.99 -4.40
N ILE A 15 2.48 2.91 -4.40
CA ILE A 15 1.62 3.91 -3.73
C ILE A 15 1.96 3.99 -2.24
N ILE A 16 2.05 2.86 -1.55
CA ILE A 16 2.36 2.81 -0.11
C ILE A 16 3.74 3.42 0.21
N LYS A 17 4.76 3.09 -0.59
CA LYS A 17 6.12 3.58 -0.35
C LYS A 17 6.32 5.06 -0.71
N TRP A 18 5.72 5.52 -1.82
CA TRP A 18 5.98 6.86 -2.37
C TRP A 18 4.92 7.87 -1.98
N GLN A 19 3.63 7.51 -2.02
CA GLN A 19 2.54 8.44 -1.70
C GLN A 19 2.31 8.56 -0.19
N PHE A 20 2.37 7.44 0.52
CA PHE A 20 2.16 7.39 1.97
C PHE A 20 3.47 7.37 2.78
N GLY A 21 4.62 7.35 2.12
CA GLY A 21 5.93 7.48 2.76
C GLY A 21 6.34 6.29 3.65
N PHE A 22 5.79 5.10 3.44
CA PHE A 22 6.14 3.90 4.22
C PHE A 22 7.49 3.30 3.75
N THR A 23 8.58 3.98 4.06
CA THR A 23 9.95 3.55 3.72
C THR A 23 10.65 2.81 4.86
N LYS A 24 10.26 3.06 6.11
CA LYS A 24 10.79 2.41 7.32
C LYS A 24 9.67 2.06 8.30
N VAL A 25 9.90 1.02 9.08
CA VAL A 25 9.00 0.63 10.18
C VAL A 25 9.02 1.71 11.27
N ARG A 26 7.85 2.16 11.72
CA ARG A 26 7.73 3.28 12.68
C ARG A 26 7.57 2.82 14.13
N TYR A 27 7.02 1.63 14.36
CA TYR A 27 6.64 1.17 15.69
C TYR A 27 7.55 0.06 16.21
N ARG A 28 7.79 0.05 17.54
CA ARG A 28 8.43 -1.07 18.22
C ARG A 28 7.42 -2.21 18.35
N GLY A 29 7.74 -3.35 17.76
CA GLY A 29 6.93 -4.57 17.77
C GLY A 29 6.25 -4.88 16.44
N MET A 30 6.30 -6.15 16.03
CA MET A 30 5.79 -6.63 14.73
C MET A 30 4.28 -6.41 14.57
N SER A 31 3.50 -6.66 15.63
CA SER A 31 2.03 -6.49 15.59
C SER A 31 1.61 -5.05 15.24
N LYS A 32 2.23 -4.05 15.88
CA LYS A 32 1.91 -2.63 15.61
C LYS A 32 2.27 -2.21 14.19
N ASN A 33 3.38 -2.72 13.68
CA ASN A 33 3.79 -2.44 12.30
C ASN A 33 2.88 -3.14 11.28
N ASN A 34 2.41 -4.36 11.59
CA ASN A 34 1.48 -5.09 10.72
C ASN A 34 0.12 -4.39 10.61
N ASN A 35 -0.44 -3.94 11.74
CA ASN A 35 -1.70 -3.20 11.75
C ASN A 35 -1.59 -1.88 10.96
N HIS A 36 -0.45 -1.19 11.10
CA HIS A 36 -0.16 0.02 10.33
C HIS A 36 -0.10 -0.26 8.82
N LEU A 37 0.60 -1.33 8.41
CA LEU A 37 0.68 -1.75 7.03
C LEU A 37 -0.69 -2.13 6.45
N GLN A 38 -1.52 -2.88 7.20
CA GLN A 38 -2.89 -3.22 6.81
C GLN A 38 -3.75 -1.97 6.57
N THR A 39 -3.63 -0.98 7.46
CA THR A 39 -4.34 0.30 7.32
C THR A 39 -3.91 1.03 6.04
N MET A 40 -2.60 1.05 5.73
CA MET A 40 -2.08 1.65 4.50
C MET A 40 -2.54 0.92 3.23
N PHE A 41 -2.70 -0.40 3.27
CA PHE A 41 -3.28 -1.15 2.15
C PHE A 41 -4.74 -0.79 1.92
N ALA A 42 -5.53 -0.62 2.98
CA ALA A 42 -6.92 -0.14 2.86
C ALA A 42 -6.98 1.25 2.22
N LEU A 43 -6.12 2.18 2.67
CA LEU A 43 -6.03 3.53 2.10
C LEU A 43 -5.54 3.52 0.64
N ALA A 44 -4.59 2.64 0.30
CA ALA A 44 -4.13 2.49 -1.07
C ALA A 44 -5.26 2.02 -2.00
N ASN A 45 -6.13 1.12 -1.54
CA ASN A 45 -7.31 0.70 -2.30
C ASN A 45 -8.29 1.85 -2.56
N ILE A 46 -8.52 2.70 -1.57
CA ILE A 46 -9.35 3.91 -1.73
C ILE A 46 -8.68 4.88 -2.72
N TYR A 47 -7.38 5.12 -2.57
CA TYR A 47 -6.62 5.99 -3.46
C TYR A 47 -6.67 5.53 -4.93
N MET A 48 -6.59 4.22 -5.18
CA MET A 48 -6.70 3.65 -6.53
C MET A 48 -8.10 3.84 -7.13
N ASN A 49 -9.16 3.87 -6.30
CA ASN A 49 -10.55 4.01 -6.74
C ASN A 49 -11.12 5.43 -6.60
N ARG A 50 -10.30 6.42 -6.26
CA ARG A 50 -10.74 7.80 -5.98
C ARG A 50 -11.57 8.46 -7.10
N GLY A 51 -11.38 8.07 -8.35
CA GLY A 51 -12.16 8.60 -9.49
C GLY A 51 -13.44 7.82 -9.81
N LYS A 52 -13.67 6.68 -9.17
CA LYS A 52 -14.87 5.83 -9.34
C LYS A 52 -15.86 5.93 -8.19
N LEU A 53 -15.45 6.58 -7.10
CA LEU A 53 -16.24 6.78 -5.88
C LEU A 53 -16.86 8.19 -5.83
N ALA A 54 -16.80 8.94 -6.93
CA ALA A 54 -17.37 10.27 -7.09
C ALA A 54 -18.78 10.21 -7.69
#